data_AF-A0A285S7Y6-F1
#
_entry.id   AF-A0A285S7Y6-F1
#
_cell.length_a   1.000
_cell.length_b   1.000
_cell.length_c   1.000
_cell.angle_alpha   90.00
_cell.angle_beta   90.00
_cell.angle_gamma   90.00
#
_symmetry.space_group_name_H-M   'P 1'
#
loop_
_entity.id
_entity.type
_entity.pdbx_description
1 polymer ?
#
loop_
_entity_poly.entity_id
_entity_poly.type
_entity_poly.pdbx_seq_one_letter_code
_entity_poly.pdbx_strand_id
1 'polypeptide(L)'
;MKDALALITFALALAFAAAPVLTEGFRGFTPGQFPVPSDRWPVVPAGWAFAIWGVIYLWLVAGAAWGLVRARTAPAWQAMRAPLCLSLAIGVPWIWVANLQPAAAAVMLVFMAATAIAAFLKAPSGPWAAWPVGLYAGWLSAATAVAFGVVLPGQGVLAPHSATFAALAGLLGAALLVTWRRSDVPSYAAAVLWALWGVIVANMTAGDLPVSFAAALGMVALITVSILRRREMQ
;
A
#
# COMPACT_ATOMS: atom_id res chain seq x y z
N MET A 1 -17.26 -10.27 -22.02
CA MET A 1 -16.65 -9.32 -21.05
C MET A 1 -15.88 -10.02 -19.92
N LYS A 2 -16.45 -11.04 -19.24
CA LYS A 2 -15.79 -11.73 -18.09
C LYS A 2 -14.43 -12.36 -18.43
N ASP A 3 -14.26 -12.91 -19.63
CA ASP A 3 -12.97 -13.47 -20.07
C ASP A 3 -11.90 -12.40 -20.33
N ALA A 4 -12.30 -11.23 -20.82
CA ALA A 4 -11.39 -10.14 -21.11
C ALA A 4 -10.77 -9.58 -19.82
N LEU A 5 -11.56 -9.46 -18.75
CA LEU A 5 -11.09 -8.99 -17.45
C LEU A 5 -9.95 -9.83 -16.88
N ALA A 6 -9.99 -11.16 -17.02
CA ALA A 6 -8.91 -12.03 -16.55
C ALA A 6 -7.58 -11.73 -17.27
N LEU A 7 -7.64 -11.59 -18.60
CA LEU A 7 -6.48 -11.27 -19.42
C LEU A 7 -5.96 -9.85 -19.13
N ILE A 8 -6.87 -8.87 -19.00
CA ILE A 8 -6.53 -7.49 -18.66
C ILE A 8 -5.87 -7.42 -17.28
N THR A 9 -6.39 -8.11 -16.26
CA THR A 9 -5.75 -8.14 -14.94
C THR A 9 -4.33 -8.69 -15.03
N PHE A 10 -4.12 -9.77 -15.79
CA PHE A 10 -2.80 -10.35 -15.97
C PHE A 10 -1.85 -9.41 -16.71
N ALA A 11 -2.29 -8.79 -17.82
CA ALA A 11 -1.50 -7.83 -18.57
C ALA A 11 -1.13 -6.59 -17.72
N LEU A 12 -2.08 -6.06 -16.95
CA LEU A 12 -1.83 -4.94 -16.04
C LEU A 12 -0.89 -5.31 -14.90
N ALA A 13 -0.98 -6.53 -14.36
CA ALA A 13 -0.05 -7.00 -13.33
C ALA A 13 1.39 -7.08 -13.88
N LEU A 14 1.57 -7.56 -15.11
CA LEU A 14 2.87 -7.55 -15.80
C LEU A 14 3.38 -6.14 -16.05
N ALA A 15 2.53 -5.25 -16.59
CA ALA A 15 2.88 -3.87 -16.85
C ALA A 15 3.27 -3.12 -15.57
N PHE A 16 2.52 -3.33 -14.48
CA PHE A 16 2.79 -2.71 -13.18
C PHE A 16 4.10 -3.22 -12.58
N ALA A 17 4.38 -4.52 -12.69
CA ALA A 17 5.65 -5.10 -12.24
C ALA A 17 6.86 -4.63 -13.07
N ALA A 18 6.66 -4.33 -14.36
CA ALA A 18 7.70 -3.81 -15.25
C ALA A 18 7.93 -2.30 -15.09
N ALA A 19 6.95 -1.55 -14.58
CA ALA A 19 7.00 -0.09 -14.51
C ALA A 19 8.27 0.48 -13.84
N PRO A 20 8.78 -0.06 -12.70
CA PRO A 20 10.02 0.45 -12.09
C PRO A 20 11.24 0.36 -13.02
N VAL A 21 11.34 -0.68 -13.85
CA VAL A 21 12.47 -0.88 -14.78
C VAL A 21 12.40 0.12 -15.94
N LEU A 22 11.18 0.48 -16.35
CA LEU A 22 10.92 1.38 -17.48
C LEU A 22 11.00 2.87 -17.11
N THR A 23 11.06 3.21 -15.83
CA THR A 23 10.95 4.59 -15.31
C THR A 23 12.13 5.02 -14.43
N GLU A 24 13.28 4.35 -14.55
CA GLU A 24 14.48 4.52 -13.71
C GLU A 24 14.29 4.19 -12.21
N GLY A 25 13.10 3.71 -11.84
CA GLY A 25 12.71 3.33 -10.49
C GLY A 25 12.19 4.50 -9.64
N PHE A 26 11.68 4.16 -8.46
CA PHE A 26 11.29 5.14 -7.43
C PHE A 26 12.06 4.86 -6.15
N ARG A 27 12.95 5.76 -5.76
CA ARG A 27 13.76 5.65 -4.52
C ARG A 27 13.13 6.40 -3.34
N GLY A 28 11.93 6.95 -3.53
CA GLY A 28 11.30 7.90 -2.62
C GLY A 28 11.31 9.32 -3.19
N PHE A 29 10.53 10.20 -2.59
CA PHE A 29 10.55 11.62 -2.95
C PHE A 29 11.87 12.27 -2.51
N THR A 30 12.32 13.28 -3.25
CA THR A 30 13.56 14.00 -3.00
C THR A 30 13.28 15.45 -2.61
N PRO A 31 14.12 16.09 -1.77
CA PRO A 31 13.85 17.44 -1.27
C PRO A 31 13.68 18.48 -2.38
N GLY A 32 14.42 18.34 -3.49
CA GLY A 32 14.37 19.25 -4.64
C GLY A 32 13.06 19.22 -5.44
N GLN A 33 12.15 18.29 -5.16
CA GLN A 33 10.82 18.24 -5.78
C GLN A 33 9.78 19.14 -5.09
N PHE A 34 10.15 19.82 -3.99
CA PHE A 34 9.22 20.56 -3.15
C PHE A 34 9.62 22.04 -3.00
N PRO A 35 8.64 22.95 -2.91
CA PRO A 35 8.91 24.35 -2.64
C PRO A 35 9.45 24.60 -1.23
N VAL A 36 9.11 23.74 -0.26
CA VAL A 36 9.70 23.72 1.08
C VAL A 36 10.49 22.42 1.25
N PRO A 37 11.80 22.42 0.95
CA PRO A 37 12.63 21.23 1.09
C PRO A 37 12.74 20.79 2.56
N SER A 38 12.83 19.49 2.78
CA SER A 38 13.15 18.92 4.09
C SER A 38 14.18 17.82 3.91
N ASP A 39 15.20 17.80 4.76
CA ASP A 39 16.23 16.76 4.73
C ASP A 39 15.69 15.41 5.21
N ARG A 40 14.56 15.42 5.94
CA ARG A 40 13.94 14.22 6.49
C ARG A 40 12.43 14.39 6.65
N TRP A 41 11.72 13.30 6.40
CA TRP A 41 10.30 13.16 6.73
C TRP A 41 10.12 11.97 7.68
N PRO A 42 9.78 12.19 8.97
CA PRO A 42 9.71 11.12 9.96
C PRO A 42 8.74 9.97 9.61
N VAL A 43 7.71 10.23 8.81
CA VAL A 43 6.77 9.21 8.34
C VAL A 43 7.41 8.16 7.41
N VAL A 44 8.54 8.47 6.77
CA VAL A 44 9.15 7.61 5.75
C VAL A 44 9.81 6.40 6.43
N PRO A 45 9.45 5.16 6.07
CA PRO A 45 10.06 3.98 6.64
C PRO A 45 11.51 3.79 6.17
N ALA A 46 12.27 2.98 6.90
CA ALA A 46 13.63 2.61 6.52
C ALA A 46 13.68 2.03 5.09
N GLY A 47 14.75 2.33 4.34
CA GLY A 47 14.84 2.01 2.91
C GLY A 47 14.64 0.53 2.57
N TRP A 48 15.09 -0.39 3.44
CA TRP A 48 14.88 -1.84 3.26
C TRP A 48 13.39 -2.23 3.26
N ALA A 49 12.51 -1.44 3.88
CA ALA A 49 11.08 -1.74 3.93
C ALA A 49 10.45 -1.72 2.52
N PHE A 50 11.00 -0.93 1.59
CA PHE A 50 10.53 -0.86 0.21
C PHE A 50 10.81 -2.13 -0.60
N ALA A 51 11.66 -3.05 -0.11
CA ALA A 51 11.89 -4.35 -0.75
C ALA A 51 10.62 -5.22 -0.84
N ILE A 52 9.59 -4.93 -0.03
CA ILE A 52 8.27 -5.57 -0.10
C ILE A 52 7.61 -5.46 -1.48
N TRP A 53 7.94 -4.41 -2.26
CA TRP A 53 7.46 -4.26 -3.62
C TRP A 53 7.82 -5.45 -4.52
N GLY A 54 9.03 -6.01 -4.37
CA GLY A 54 9.43 -7.19 -5.13
C GLY A 54 8.50 -8.39 -4.86
N VAL A 55 8.14 -8.60 -3.60
CA VAL A 55 7.18 -9.65 -3.20
C VAL A 55 5.79 -9.35 -3.76
N ILE A 56 5.32 -8.11 -3.64
CA ILE A 56 4.01 -7.68 -4.14
C ILE A 56 3.91 -7.90 -5.66
N TYR A 57 4.90 -7.45 -6.43
CA TYR A 57 4.90 -7.58 -7.89
C TYR A 57 4.85 -9.05 -8.32
N LEU A 58 5.74 -9.89 -7.79
CA LEU A 58 5.80 -11.31 -8.13
C LEU A 58 4.50 -12.01 -7.75
N TRP A 59 3.93 -11.70 -6.58
CA TRP A 59 2.75 -12.38 -6.09
C TRP A 59 1.46 -11.93 -6.80
N LEU A 60 1.33 -10.66 -7.18
CA LEU A 60 0.23 -10.18 -8.01
C LEU A 60 0.27 -10.82 -9.40
N VAL A 61 1.44 -10.93 -10.03
CA VAL A 61 1.61 -11.60 -11.32
C VAL A 61 1.25 -13.08 -11.21
N ALA A 62 1.78 -13.79 -10.21
CA ALA A 62 1.47 -15.19 -9.98
C ALA A 62 -0.02 -15.43 -9.69
N GLY A 63 -0.63 -14.58 -8.86
CA GLY A 63 -2.06 -14.63 -8.56
C GLY A 63 -2.94 -14.36 -9.77
N ALA A 64 -2.59 -13.37 -10.60
CA ALA A 64 -3.30 -13.07 -11.84
C ALA A 64 -3.16 -14.20 -12.88
N ALA A 65 -1.97 -14.79 -13.03
CA ALA A 65 -1.75 -15.96 -13.88
C ALA A 65 -2.56 -17.17 -13.43
N TRP A 66 -2.55 -17.47 -12.12
CA TRP A 66 -3.38 -18.52 -11.55
C TRP A 66 -4.86 -18.26 -11.79
N GLY A 67 -5.32 -17.03 -11.55
CA GLY A 67 -6.68 -16.60 -11.80
C GLY A 67 -7.09 -16.74 -13.28
N LEU A 68 -6.16 -16.50 -14.21
CA LEU A 68 -6.39 -16.64 -15.64
C LEU A 68 -6.56 -18.11 -16.06
N VAL A 69 -5.77 -19.02 -15.48
CA VAL A 69 -5.80 -20.46 -15.82
C VAL A 69 -6.93 -21.20 -15.10
N ARG A 70 -7.12 -20.94 -13.81
CA ARG A 70 -7.94 -21.78 -12.92
C ARG A 70 -9.25 -21.16 -12.47
N ALA A 71 -9.38 -19.84 -12.60
CA ALA A 71 -10.54 -19.10 -12.13
C ALA A 71 -11.00 -18.05 -13.15
N ARG A 72 -10.84 -18.36 -14.45
CA ARG A 72 -11.07 -17.41 -15.54
C ARG A 72 -12.47 -16.81 -15.50
N THR A 73 -13.49 -17.64 -15.31
CA THR A 73 -14.90 -17.23 -15.30
C THR A 73 -15.54 -17.23 -13.90
N ALA A 74 -14.77 -17.58 -12.86
CA ALA A 74 -15.28 -17.72 -11.50
C ALA A 74 -15.86 -16.38 -10.97
N PRO A 75 -17.15 -16.34 -10.55
CA PRO A 75 -17.81 -15.08 -10.16
C PRO A 75 -17.09 -14.30 -9.05
N ALA A 76 -16.57 -14.98 -8.02
CA ALA A 76 -15.86 -14.34 -6.92
C ALA A 76 -14.59 -13.61 -7.39
N TRP A 77 -13.87 -14.15 -8.37
CA TRP A 77 -12.69 -13.50 -8.95
C TRP A 77 -13.08 -12.28 -9.80
N GLN A 78 -14.21 -12.33 -10.51
CA GLN A 78 -14.68 -11.22 -11.35
C GLN A 78 -14.98 -9.96 -10.52
N ALA A 79 -15.58 -10.13 -9.34
CA ALA A 79 -15.89 -9.01 -8.44
C ALA A 79 -14.64 -8.26 -7.96
N MET A 80 -13.53 -8.99 -7.74
CA MET A 80 -12.23 -8.44 -7.36
C MET A 80 -11.48 -7.81 -8.54
N ARG A 81 -11.59 -8.37 -9.75
CA ARG A 81 -10.77 -7.95 -10.91
C ARG A 81 -11.00 -6.51 -11.34
N ALA A 82 -12.25 -6.06 -11.43
CA ALA A 82 -12.54 -4.70 -11.89
C ALA A 82 -11.84 -3.60 -11.03
N PRO A 83 -12.02 -3.58 -9.70
CA PRO A 83 -11.29 -2.62 -8.86
C PRO A 83 -9.77 -2.87 -8.86
N LEU A 84 -9.30 -4.11 -8.96
CA LEU A 84 -7.86 -4.40 -9.07
C LEU A 84 -7.25 -3.85 -10.36
N CYS A 85 -7.91 -4.04 -11.51
CA CYS A 85 -7.48 -3.51 -12.79
C CYS A 85 -7.38 -1.98 -12.73
N LEU A 86 -8.36 -1.30 -12.14
CA LEU A 86 -8.31 0.15 -12.00
C LEU A 86 -7.10 0.58 -11.15
N SER A 87 -6.84 -0.09 -10.03
CA SER A 87 -5.68 0.18 -9.19
C SER A 87 -4.37 0.00 -9.95
N LEU A 88 -4.21 -1.13 -10.66
CA LEU A 88 -3.00 -1.45 -11.43
C LEU A 88 -2.82 -0.50 -12.62
N ALA A 89 -3.89 -0.12 -13.31
CA ALA A 89 -3.84 0.80 -14.44
C ALA A 89 -3.35 2.19 -14.01
N ILE A 90 -3.76 2.68 -12.83
CA ILE A 90 -3.23 3.91 -12.24
C ILE A 90 -1.78 3.70 -11.78
N GLY A 91 -1.46 2.52 -11.25
CA GLY A 91 -0.13 2.17 -10.76
C GLY A 91 0.95 2.11 -11.84
N VAL A 92 0.61 1.74 -13.07
CA VAL A 92 1.57 1.64 -14.19
C VAL A 92 2.32 2.98 -14.42
N PRO A 93 1.64 4.13 -14.62
CA PRO A 93 2.33 5.41 -14.77
C PRO A 93 2.75 6.06 -13.44
N TRP A 94 2.36 5.52 -12.29
CA TRP A 94 2.51 6.20 -11.00
C TRP A 94 3.95 6.61 -10.68
N ILE A 95 4.93 5.73 -10.91
CA ILE A 95 6.35 6.04 -10.62
C ILE A 95 6.83 7.23 -11.45
N TRP A 96 6.50 7.24 -12.74
CA TRP A 96 6.85 8.34 -13.63
C TRP A 96 6.24 9.67 -13.14
N VAL A 97 4.97 9.65 -12.75
CA VAL A 97 4.31 10.83 -12.15
C VAL A 97 4.95 11.22 -10.82
N ALA A 98 5.35 10.27 -9.98
CA ALA A 98 5.98 10.54 -8.68
C ALA A 98 7.36 11.21 -8.81
N ASN A 99 8.10 10.92 -9.88
CA ASN A 99 9.38 11.57 -10.17
C ASN A 99 9.20 13.02 -10.65
N LEU A 100 8.04 13.39 -11.21
CA LEU A 100 7.79 14.73 -11.76
C LEU A 100 6.91 15.61 -10.85
N GLN A 101 5.86 15.05 -10.26
CA GLN A 101 4.80 15.75 -9.57
C GLN A 101 4.36 15.00 -8.30
N PRO A 102 5.03 15.22 -7.16
CA PRO A 102 4.72 14.50 -5.91
C PRO A 102 3.27 14.61 -5.45
N ALA A 103 2.65 15.79 -5.60
CA ALA A 103 1.26 16.01 -5.21
C ALA A 103 0.27 15.19 -6.06
N ALA A 104 0.48 15.14 -7.38
CA ALA A 104 -0.33 14.31 -8.28
C ALA A 104 -0.16 12.82 -7.95
N ALA A 105 1.07 12.39 -7.67
CA ALA A 105 1.35 11.01 -7.28
C ALA A 105 0.72 10.61 -5.94
N ALA A 106 0.61 11.54 -4.98
CA ALA A 106 -0.12 11.32 -3.73
C ALA A 106 -1.62 11.11 -3.98
N VAL A 107 -2.23 11.90 -4.87
CA VAL A 107 -3.64 11.72 -5.28
C VAL A 107 -3.83 10.37 -5.98
N MET A 108 -2.93 9.98 -6.87
CA MET A 108 -2.95 8.66 -7.51
C MET A 108 -2.89 7.53 -6.48
N LEU A 109 -2.03 7.63 -5.45
CA LEU A 109 -1.96 6.64 -4.37
C LEU A 109 -3.28 6.48 -3.63
N VAL A 110 -4.02 7.56 -3.38
CA VAL A 110 -5.36 7.49 -2.77
C VAL A 110 -6.29 6.63 -3.62
N PHE A 111 -6.35 6.89 -4.93
CA PHE A 111 -7.20 6.11 -5.83
C PHE A 111 -6.74 4.66 -5.97
N MET A 112 -5.44 4.42 -6.06
CA MET A 112 -4.85 3.09 -6.09
C MET A 112 -5.19 2.32 -4.81
N ALA A 113 -5.00 2.92 -3.64
CA ALA A 113 -5.29 2.30 -2.35
C ALA A 113 -6.78 2.00 -2.19
N ALA A 114 -7.66 2.96 -2.48
CA ALA A 114 -9.11 2.78 -2.37
C ALA A 114 -9.61 1.64 -3.26
N THR A 115 -9.14 1.57 -4.51
CA THR A 115 -9.52 0.52 -5.45
C THR A 115 -8.86 -0.81 -5.14
N ALA A 116 -7.62 -0.84 -4.65
CA ALA A 116 -6.98 -2.06 -4.15
C ALA A 116 -7.68 -2.61 -2.90
N ILE A 117 -8.09 -1.76 -1.96
CA ILE A 117 -8.90 -2.16 -0.79
C ILE A 117 -10.25 -2.70 -1.25
N ALA A 118 -10.93 -2.04 -2.19
CA ALA A 118 -12.18 -2.54 -2.74
C ALA A 118 -12.03 -3.91 -3.41
N ALA A 119 -10.90 -4.13 -4.12
CA ALA A 119 -10.56 -5.44 -4.67
C ALA A 119 -10.30 -6.46 -3.55
N PHE A 120 -9.48 -6.11 -2.57
CA PHE A 120 -9.16 -6.95 -1.42
C PHE A 120 -10.43 -7.39 -0.69
N LEU A 121 -11.37 -6.48 -0.41
CA LEU A 121 -12.62 -6.77 0.28
C LEU A 121 -13.56 -7.69 -0.52
N LYS A 122 -13.42 -7.75 -1.86
CA LYS A 122 -14.23 -8.61 -2.75
C LYS A 122 -13.54 -9.91 -3.16
N ALA A 123 -12.25 -10.05 -2.86
CA ALA A 123 -11.46 -11.20 -3.25
C ALA A 123 -12.02 -12.52 -2.68
N PRO A 124 -11.92 -13.65 -3.38
CA PRO A 124 -12.05 -14.95 -2.72
C PRO A 124 -10.83 -15.20 -1.84
N SER A 125 -11.05 -15.73 -0.64
CA SER A 125 -9.95 -16.04 0.29
C SER A 125 -9.06 -17.14 -0.30
N GLY A 126 -7.75 -17.00 -0.11
CA GLY A 126 -6.76 -17.95 -0.61
C GLY A 126 -5.46 -17.28 -1.07
N PRO A 127 -4.39 -18.09 -1.22
CA PRO A 127 -3.03 -17.62 -1.46
C PRO A 127 -2.82 -16.98 -2.84
N TRP A 128 -3.73 -17.20 -3.79
CA TRP A 128 -3.60 -16.69 -5.16
C TRP A 128 -4.55 -15.54 -5.49
N ALA A 129 -5.47 -15.21 -4.57
CA ALA A 129 -6.45 -14.14 -4.75
C ALA A 129 -6.33 -13.11 -3.63
N ALA A 130 -7.01 -13.29 -2.51
CA ALA A 130 -7.05 -12.28 -1.45
C ALA A 130 -5.68 -12.00 -0.82
N TRP A 131 -4.77 -12.98 -0.75
CA TRP A 131 -3.48 -12.78 -0.10
C TRP A 131 -2.58 -11.77 -0.83
N PRO A 132 -2.27 -11.93 -2.13
CA PRO A 132 -1.48 -10.94 -2.86
C PRO A 132 -2.18 -9.57 -2.92
N VAL A 133 -3.49 -9.55 -3.14
CA VAL A 133 -4.25 -8.29 -3.22
C VAL A 133 -4.29 -7.57 -1.86
N GLY A 134 -4.40 -8.32 -0.76
CA GLY A 134 -4.32 -7.77 0.59
C GLY A 134 -2.95 -7.19 0.90
N LEU A 135 -1.86 -7.89 0.57
CA LEU A 135 -0.49 -7.38 0.76
C LEU A 135 -0.28 -6.07 -0.01
N TYR A 136 -0.73 -6.04 -1.28
CA TYR A 136 -0.70 -4.85 -2.12
C TYR A 136 -1.52 -3.70 -1.54
N ALA A 137 -2.78 -3.95 -1.15
CA ALA A 137 -3.67 -2.94 -0.60
C ALA A 137 -3.14 -2.37 0.73
N GLY A 138 -2.60 -3.22 1.61
CA GLY A 138 -2.04 -2.77 2.90
C GLY A 138 -0.80 -1.91 2.71
N TRP A 139 0.07 -2.27 1.77
CA TRP A 139 1.24 -1.46 1.43
C TRP A 139 0.85 -0.12 0.78
N LEU A 140 -0.16 -0.11 -0.10
CA LEU A 140 -0.67 1.14 -0.68
C LEU A 140 -1.29 2.07 0.37
N SER A 141 -1.98 1.55 1.38
CA SER A 141 -2.46 2.36 2.51
C SER A 141 -1.29 3.05 3.22
N ALA A 142 -0.21 2.32 3.50
CA ALA A 142 0.99 2.87 4.11
C ALA A 142 1.70 3.89 3.19
N ALA A 143 1.86 3.57 1.91
CA ALA A 143 2.45 4.49 0.93
C ALA A 143 1.63 5.78 0.78
N THR A 144 0.30 5.70 0.84
CA THR A 144 -0.60 6.87 0.85
C THR A 144 -0.30 7.76 2.06
N ALA A 145 -0.20 7.18 3.25
CA ALA A 145 0.14 7.93 4.46
C ALA A 145 1.53 8.59 4.37
N VAL A 146 2.53 7.85 3.89
CA VAL A 146 3.87 8.39 3.63
C VAL A 146 3.80 9.56 2.64
N ALA A 147 3.05 9.43 1.56
CA ALA A 147 2.91 10.50 0.56
C ALA A 147 2.29 11.77 1.17
N PHE A 148 1.25 11.66 1.99
CA PHE A 148 0.71 12.84 2.69
C PHE A 148 1.68 13.43 3.71
N GLY A 149 2.37 12.60 4.49
CA GLY A 149 3.35 13.05 5.47
C GLY A 149 4.63 13.64 4.85
N VAL A 150 4.83 13.50 3.55
CA VAL A 150 5.89 14.15 2.76
C VAL A 150 5.38 15.37 2.00
N VAL A 151 4.26 15.24 1.28
CA VAL A 151 3.72 16.28 0.41
C VAL A 151 3.19 17.48 1.21
N LEU A 152 2.44 17.25 2.29
CA LEU A 152 1.90 18.36 3.09
C LEU A 152 2.98 19.28 3.66
N PRO A 153 4.07 18.77 4.29
CA PRO A 153 5.16 19.63 4.71
C PRO A 153 5.97 20.18 3.53
N GLY A 154 6.14 19.39 2.46
CA GLY A 154 6.81 19.87 1.25
C GLY A 154 6.12 21.07 0.58
N GLN A 155 4.80 21.19 0.74
CA GLN A 155 4.00 22.33 0.27
C GLN A 155 3.85 23.45 1.33
N GLY A 156 4.48 23.32 2.50
CA GLY A 156 4.37 24.28 3.60
C GLY A 156 3.01 24.28 4.32
N VAL A 157 2.16 23.27 4.12
CA VAL A 157 0.81 23.20 4.70
C VAL A 157 0.86 22.79 6.18
N LEU A 158 1.76 21.88 6.55
CA LEU A 158 1.95 21.40 7.92
C LEU A 158 3.44 21.30 8.24
N ALA A 159 3.79 21.39 9.53
CA ALA A 159 5.14 21.00 9.97
C ALA A 159 5.37 19.48 9.78
N PRO A 160 6.61 19.02 9.53
CA PRO A 160 6.91 17.60 9.29
C PRO A 160 6.41 16.63 10.38
N HIS A 161 6.52 17.00 11.66
CA HIS A 161 6.01 16.17 12.77
C HIS A 161 4.49 16.12 12.78
N SER A 162 3.81 17.26 12.64
CA SER A 162 2.35 17.32 12.59
C SER A 162 1.78 16.49 11.43
N ALA A 163 2.40 16.59 10.25
CA ALA A 163 2.04 15.79 9.09
C ALA A 163 2.28 14.28 9.33
N THR A 164 3.38 13.93 10.00
CA THR A 164 3.69 12.54 10.36
C THR A 164 2.63 11.94 11.29
N PHE A 165 2.26 12.63 12.37
CA PHE A 165 1.25 12.11 13.30
C PHE A 165 -0.13 12.02 12.63
N ALA A 166 -0.52 13.01 11.82
CA ALA A 166 -1.77 12.95 11.06
C ALA A 166 -1.78 11.77 10.08
N ALA A 167 -0.68 11.55 9.36
CA ALA A 167 -0.53 10.44 8.42
C ALA A 167 -0.59 9.08 9.13
N LEU A 168 0.13 8.91 10.25
CA LEU A 168 0.10 7.68 11.04
C LEU A 168 -1.28 7.40 11.64
N ALA A 169 -1.97 8.43 12.12
CA ALA A 169 -3.34 8.30 12.61
C ALA A 169 -4.31 7.89 11.49
N GLY A 170 -4.21 8.51 10.32
CA GLY A 170 -5.00 8.15 9.14
C GLY A 170 -4.73 6.72 8.67
N LEU A 171 -3.45 6.32 8.60
CA LEU A 171 -3.04 4.95 8.29
C LEU A 171 -3.65 3.95 9.28
N LEU A 172 -3.53 4.23 10.58
CA LEU A 172 -4.05 3.34 11.63
C LEU A 172 -5.57 3.21 11.54
N GLY A 173 -6.30 4.32 11.37
CA GLY A 173 -7.75 4.30 11.21
C GLY A 173 -8.20 3.45 10.01
N ALA A 174 -7.58 3.65 8.85
CA ALA A 174 -7.85 2.83 7.67
C ALA A 174 -7.46 1.36 7.89
N ALA A 175 -6.32 1.11 8.51
CA ALA A 175 -5.82 -0.25 8.73
C ALA A 175 -6.70 -1.06 9.68
N LEU A 176 -7.14 -0.45 10.78
CA LEU A 176 -8.07 -1.06 11.73
C LEU A 176 -9.41 -1.36 11.07
N LEU A 177 -9.96 -0.40 10.31
CA LEU A 177 -11.24 -0.58 9.63
C LEU A 177 -11.19 -1.73 8.61
N VAL A 178 -10.17 -1.75 7.73
CA VAL A 178 -10.05 -2.78 6.69
C VAL A 178 -9.80 -4.16 7.31
N THR A 179 -8.93 -4.23 8.33
CA THR A 179 -8.62 -5.48 9.03
C THR A 179 -9.83 -6.00 9.80
N TRP A 180 -10.62 -5.13 10.42
CA TRP A 180 -11.89 -5.52 11.04
C TRP A 180 -12.83 -6.13 10.01
N ARG A 181 -13.03 -5.45 8.88
CA ARG A 181 -13.95 -5.90 7.82
C ARG A 181 -13.53 -7.21 7.16
N ARG A 182 -12.24 -7.56 7.21
CA ARG A 182 -11.70 -8.73 6.53
C ARG A 182 -10.55 -9.39 7.31
N SER A 183 -10.86 -9.85 8.52
CA SER A 183 -9.90 -10.41 9.47
C SER A 183 -9.39 -11.81 9.10
N ASP A 184 -10.13 -12.54 8.25
CA ASP A 184 -9.78 -13.88 7.76
C ASP A 184 -8.50 -13.89 6.92
N VAL A 185 -8.15 -12.76 6.28
CA VAL A 185 -6.96 -12.65 5.42
C VAL A 185 -5.89 -11.75 6.06
N PRO A 186 -4.74 -12.30 6.52
CA PRO A 186 -3.76 -11.54 7.30
C PRO A 186 -2.92 -10.57 6.48
N SER A 187 -2.84 -10.77 5.16
CA SER A 187 -1.81 -10.14 4.33
C SER A 187 -1.91 -8.61 4.29
N TYR A 188 -3.12 -8.05 4.39
CA TYR A 188 -3.31 -6.61 4.51
C TYR A 188 -2.65 -6.05 5.78
N ALA A 189 -2.98 -6.62 6.94
CA ALA A 189 -2.38 -6.21 8.20
C ALA A 189 -0.86 -6.43 8.19
N ALA A 190 -0.38 -7.55 7.64
CA ALA A 190 1.05 -7.85 7.54
C ALA A 190 1.83 -6.77 6.78
N ALA A 191 1.29 -6.25 5.66
CA ALA A 191 1.93 -5.17 4.91
C ALA A 191 1.99 -3.84 5.71
N VAL A 192 0.91 -3.50 6.43
CA VAL A 192 0.89 -2.30 7.29
C VAL A 192 1.85 -2.45 8.46
N LEU A 193 1.90 -3.61 9.11
CA LEU A 193 2.85 -3.91 10.19
C LEU A 193 4.29 -3.81 9.70
N TRP A 194 4.58 -4.32 8.50
CA TRP A 194 5.89 -4.18 7.88
C TRP A 194 6.28 -2.71 7.65
N ALA A 195 5.34 -1.88 7.17
CA ALA A 195 5.58 -0.45 7.01
C ALA A 195 5.84 0.25 8.35
N LEU A 196 5.00 -0.01 9.37
CA LEU A 196 5.18 0.55 10.71
C LEU A 196 6.51 0.12 11.34
N TRP A 197 6.96 -1.11 11.09
CA TRP A 197 8.28 -1.58 11.52
C TRP A 197 9.40 -0.75 10.88
N GLY A 198 9.30 -0.49 9.57
CA GLY A 198 10.21 0.40 8.87
C GLY A 198 10.22 1.82 9.45
N VAL A 199 9.06 2.37 9.81
CA VAL A 199 8.95 3.70 10.45
C VAL A 199 9.63 3.68 11.82
N ILE A 200 9.38 2.67 12.65
CA ILE A 200 10.01 2.53 13.98
C ILE A 200 11.55 2.53 13.84
N VAL A 201 12.09 1.66 12.97
CA VAL A 201 13.54 1.54 12.79
C VAL A 201 14.17 2.84 12.28
N ALA A 202 13.53 3.51 11.31
CA ALA A 202 14.03 4.78 10.77
C ALA A 202 14.09 5.88 11.84
N ASN A 203 13.07 5.96 12.69
CA ASN A 203 12.98 7.01 13.71
C ASN A 203 13.82 6.72 14.95
N MET A 204 13.99 5.46 15.34
CA MET A 204 14.93 5.07 16.39
C MET A 204 16.37 5.42 16.00
N THR A 205 16.77 5.11 14.76
CA THR A 205 18.12 5.41 14.25
C THR A 205 18.40 6.91 14.26
N ALA A 206 17.38 7.72 14.01
CA ALA A 206 17.48 9.17 13.95
C ALA A 206 17.17 9.89 15.28
N GLY A 207 16.95 9.15 16.38
CA GLY A 207 16.67 9.71 17.71
C GLY A 207 15.27 10.29 17.91
N ASP A 208 14.34 10.09 16.97
CA ASP A 208 12.95 10.57 17.05
C ASP A 208 12.06 9.54 17.78
N LEU A 209 12.21 9.50 19.10
CA LEU A 209 11.47 8.58 19.95
C LEU A 209 9.94 8.78 19.87
N PRO A 210 9.38 10.02 19.85
CA PRO A 210 7.94 10.21 19.76
C PRO A 210 7.28 9.52 18.56
N VAL A 211 7.86 9.63 17.36
CA VAL A 211 7.33 8.97 16.16
C VAL A 211 7.47 7.45 16.26
N SER A 212 8.60 6.96 16.79
CA SER A 212 8.83 5.53 17.03
C SER A 212 7.77 4.93 17.97
N PHE A 213 7.48 5.60 19.08
CA PHE A 213 6.45 5.18 20.03
C PHE A 213 5.05 5.19 19.41
N ALA A 214 4.69 6.25 18.66
CA ALA A 214 3.40 6.32 18.00
C ALA A 214 3.20 5.18 16.99
N ALA A 215 4.22 4.87 16.19
CA ALA A 215 4.19 3.76 15.25
C ALA A 215 4.10 2.39 15.97
N ALA A 216 4.81 2.21 17.08
CA ALA A 216 4.73 0.99 17.90
C ALA A 216 3.34 0.80 18.53
N LEU A 217 2.72 1.88 19.04
CA LEU A 217 1.34 1.82 19.55
C LEU A 217 0.35 1.42 18.44
N GLY A 218 0.49 2.00 17.24
CA GLY A 218 -0.32 1.61 16.08
C GLY A 218 -0.14 0.14 15.71
N MET A 219 1.09 -0.37 15.79
CA MET A 219 1.41 -1.79 15.55
C MET A 219 0.71 -2.71 16.56
N VAL A 220 0.79 -2.40 17.86
CA VAL A 220 0.13 -3.16 18.93
C VAL A 220 -1.39 -3.14 18.76
N ALA A 221 -1.98 -1.98 18.45
CA ALA A 221 -3.42 -1.86 18.23
C ALA A 221 -3.88 -2.74 17.05
N LEU A 222 -3.14 -2.71 15.93
CA LEU A 222 -3.48 -3.50 14.75
C LEU A 222 -3.32 -5.02 14.98
N ILE A 223 -2.27 -5.44 15.69
CA ILE A 223 -2.08 -6.84 16.09
C ILE A 223 -3.24 -7.30 16.97
N THR A 224 -3.61 -6.48 17.97
CA THR A 224 -4.69 -6.79 18.91
C THR A 224 -6.01 -7.02 18.18
N VAL A 225 -6.40 -6.10 17.29
CA VAL A 225 -7.63 -6.25 16.49
C VAL A 225 -7.55 -7.47 15.58
N SER A 226 -6.39 -7.73 14.96
CA SER A 226 -6.20 -8.90 14.10
C SER A 226 -6.41 -10.21 14.86
N ILE A 227 -5.95 -10.31 16.11
CA ILE A 227 -6.09 -11.52 16.94
C ILE A 227 -7.51 -11.66 17.46
N LEU A 228 -8.08 -10.61 18.06
CA LEU A 228 -9.41 -10.65 18.67
C LEU A 228 -10.48 -11.00 17.64
N ARG A 229 -10.44 -10.34 16.47
CA ARG A 229 -11.46 -10.55 15.44
C ARG A 229 -11.36 -11.91 14.75
N ARG A 230 -10.20 -12.56 14.78
CA ARG A 230 -10.03 -13.94 14.29
C ARG A 230 -10.65 -14.95 15.24
N ARG A 231 -10.48 -14.75 16.55
CA ARG A 231 -11.07 -15.62 17.56
C ARG A 231 -12.59 -15.61 17.54
N GLU A 232 -13.20 -14.45 17.29
CA GLU A 232 -14.67 -14.33 17.18
C GLU A 232 -15.28 -15.06 15.97
N MET A 233 -14.48 -15.41 14.95
CA MET A 233 -14.96 -16.10 13.74
C MET A 233 -14.69 -17.61 13.73
N GLN A 234 -13.98 -18.12 14.74
CA GLN A 234 -13.72 -19.55 14.94
C GLN A 234 -14.75 -20.13 15.90
#